data_AF-A0A3D6DYU0-F1
#
_entry.id   AF-A0A3D6DYU0-F1
#
_cell.length_a   1.000
_cell.length_b   1.000
_cell.length_c   1.000
_cell.angle_alpha   90.00
_cell.angle_beta   90.00
_cell.angle_gamma   90.00
#
_symmetry.space_group_name_H-M   'P 1'
#
loop_
_entity.id
_entity.type
_entity.pdbx_description
1 polymer ?
#
loop_
_entity_poly.entity_id
_entity_poly.type
_entity_poly.pdbx_seq_one_letter_code
_entity_poly.pdbx_strand_id
1 'polypeptide(L)'
;MKRSITVGLSAAGLIVAGTVAAQGMLLDFAAEQVIKKYEAASCEQLWAQKSQPKTMKEKEAIEFLRNDAQARVAFIDKIAAPVANKMFECGMIP
;
A
#
# COMPACT_ATOMS: atom_id res chain seq x y z
N MET A 1 16.21 -20.97 56.18
CA MET A 1 15.76 -19.56 56.12
C MET A 1 16.85 -18.69 55.51
N LYS A 2 16.62 -18.14 54.31
CA LYS A 2 16.92 -16.77 53.85
C LYS A 2 16.95 -16.76 52.33
N ARG A 3 15.99 -16.03 51.78
CA ARG A 3 15.70 -15.84 50.36
C ARG A 3 16.79 -14.95 49.74
N SER A 4 17.18 -15.22 48.51
CA SER A 4 17.72 -14.20 47.62
C SER A 4 17.15 -14.42 46.24
N ILE A 5 16.25 -13.51 45.89
CA ILE A 5 15.54 -13.41 44.63
C ILE A 5 16.33 -12.39 43.83
N THR A 6 17.08 -12.83 42.83
CA THR A 6 17.74 -11.94 41.88
C THR A 6 16.90 -11.91 40.61
N VAL A 7 15.95 -10.97 40.56
CA VAL A 7 15.16 -10.64 39.37
C VAL A 7 16.06 -9.82 38.43
N GLY A 8 16.60 -10.47 37.41
CA GLY A 8 17.24 -9.80 36.28
C GLY A 8 16.17 -9.34 35.28
N LEU A 9 15.62 -8.15 35.47
CA LEU A 9 14.67 -7.53 34.55
C LEU A 9 15.44 -6.80 33.45
N SER A 10 15.69 -7.46 32.32
CA SER A 10 16.14 -6.79 31.08
C SER A 10 14.95 -6.66 30.14
N ALA A 11 14.13 -5.63 30.38
CA ALA A 11 13.05 -5.24 29.49
C ALA A 11 13.60 -4.34 28.37
N ALA A 12 14.13 -4.95 27.32
CA ALA A 12 14.35 -4.28 26.04
C ALA A 12 13.26 -4.74 25.06
N GLY A 13 12.12 -4.05 25.07
CA GLY A 13 10.95 -4.44 24.29
C GLY A 13 10.16 -3.24 23.77
N LEU A 14 10.50 -2.82 22.55
CA LEU A 14 9.66 -2.21 21.52
C LEU A 14 8.70 -1.07 21.96
N ILE A 15 9.12 0.17 21.72
CA ILE A 15 8.21 1.29 21.51
C ILE A 15 8.52 1.91 20.14
N VAL A 16 7.99 1.29 19.07
CA VAL A 16 7.82 1.91 17.74
C VAL A 16 6.37 1.68 17.31
N ALA A 17 5.41 2.15 18.10
CA ALA A 17 3.98 2.01 17.78
C ALA A 17 3.38 3.29 17.13
N GLY A 18 4.10 4.42 17.14
CA GLY A 18 3.54 5.72 16.73
C GLY A 18 3.69 6.10 15.25
N THR A 19 4.74 5.63 14.56
CA THR A 19 5.02 6.06 13.18
C THR A 19 4.23 5.28 12.12
N VAL A 20 3.77 4.06 12.46
CA VAL A 20 3.11 3.13 11.53
C VAL A 20 1.68 3.57 11.21
N ALA A 21 0.96 4.14 12.18
CA ALA A 21 -0.45 4.51 12.01
C ALA A 21 -0.68 5.69 11.05
N ALA A 22 0.19 6.70 11.08
CA ALA A 22 0.07 7.88 10.21
C ALA A 22 0.38 7.55 8.74
N GLN A 23 1.36 6.68 8.50
CA GLN A 23 1.71 6.21 7.15
C GLN A 23 0.61 5.32 6.57
N GLY A 24 -0.03 4.49 7.40
CA GLY A 24 -1.18 3.68 6.99
C GLY A 24 -2.34 4.51 6.42
N MET A 25 -2.74 5.59 7.10
CA MET A 25 -3.86 6.44 6.63
C MET A 25 -3.61 7.09 5.26
N LEU A 26 -2.39 7.55 5.00
CA LEU A 26 -2.04 8.16 3.71
C LEU A 26 -1.99 7.13 2.59
N LEU A 27 -1.44 5.95 2.87
CA LEU A 27 -1.39 4.84 1.92
C LEU A 27 -2.81 4.36 1.57
N ASP A 28 -3.67 4.25 2.59
CA ASP A 28 -5.07 3.92 2.42
C ASP A 28 -5.80 4.94 1.55
N PHE A 29 -5.60 6.24 1.81
CA PHE A 29 -6.20 7.29 0.98
C PHE A 29 -5.71 7.22 -0.46
N ALA A 30 -4.41 6.96 -0.68
CA ALA A 30 -3.87 6.79 -2.03
C ALA A 30 -4.48 5.59 -2.75
N ALA A 31 -4.68 4.47 -2.06
CA ALA A 31 -5.33 3.29 -2.61
C ALA A 31 -6.78 3.59 -3.02
N GLU A 32 -7.55 4.27 -2.17
CA GLU A 32 -8.92 4.70 -2.48
C GLU A 32 -8.99 5.60 -3.73
N GLN A 33 -8.02 6.50 -3.91
CA GLN A 33 -7.96 7.34 -5.11
C GLN A 33 -7.70 6.53 -6.39
N VAL A 34 -6.85 5.51 -6.31
CA VAL A 34 -6.62 4.61 -7.45
C VAL A 34 -7.89 3.82 -7.77
N ILE A 35 -8.56 3.27 -6.76
CA ILE A 35 -9.82 2.52 -6.94
C ILE A 35 -10.85 3.41 -7.63
N LYS A 36 -11.13 4.60 -7.08
CA LYS A 36 -12.08 5.56 -7.65
C LYS A 36 -11.74 5.95 -9.09
N LYS A 37 -10.46 6.13 -9.39
CA LYS A 37 -9.99 6.45 -10.74
C LYS A 37 -10.32 5.35 -11.74
N TYR A 38 -10.11 4.08 -11.37
CA TYR A 38 -10.44 2.96 -12.25
C TYR A 38 -11.95 2.76 -12.38
N GLU A 39 -12.69 2.84 -11.28
CA GLU A 39 -14.15 2.67 -11.29
C GLU A 39 -14.85 3.75 -12.14
N ALA A 40 -14.42 5.01 -12.02
CA ALA A 40 -15.03 6.14 -12.71
C ALA A 40 -14.60 6.29 -14.19
N ALA A 41 -13.51 5.66 -14.60
CA ALA A 41 -13.00 5.77 -15.97
C ALA A 41 -13.73 4.82 -16.94
N SER A 42 -13.89 5.27 -18.19
CA SER A 42 -14.31 4.41 -19.29
C SER A 42 -13.18 3.45 -19.70
N CYS A 43 -13.53 2.35 -20.36
CA CYS A 43 -12.52 1.38 -20.80
C CYS A 43 -11.56 1.98 -21.83
N GLU A 44 -12.04 2.84 -22.73
CA GLU A 44 -11.19 3.55 -23.71
C GLU A 44 -10.22 4.50 -23.00
N GLN A 45 -10.67 5.19 -21.96
CA GLN A 45 -9.81 6.07 -21.15
C GLN A 45 -8.73 5.28 -20.41
N LEU A 46 -9.06 4.09 -19.89
CA LEU A 46 -8.08 3.23 -19.22
C LEU A 46 -7.05 2.65 -20.19
N TRP A 47 -7.48 2.25 -21.39
CA TRP A 47 -6.58 1.80 -22.46
C TRP A 47 -5.63 2.91 -22.93
N ALA A 48 -6.17 4.12 -23.15
CA ALA A 48 -5.37 5.28 -23.51
C ALA A 48 -4.32 5.58 -22.42
N GLN A 49 -4.73 5.58 -21.15
CA GLN A 49 -3.82 5.81 -20.03
C GLN A 49 -2.76 4.72 -19.88
N LYS A 50 -3.08 3.45 -20.12
CA LYS A 50 -2.09 2.35 -20.08
C LYS A 50 -0.93 2.57 -21.07
N SER A 51 -1.21 3.23 -22.20
CA SER A 51 -0.23 3.49 -23.26
C SER A 51 0.57 4.78 -23.03
N GLN A 52 0.15 5.62 -22.08
CA GLN A 52 0.83 6.86 -21.76
C GLN A 52 2.03 6.61 -20.82
N PRO A 53 3.12 7.38 -20.98
CA PRO A 53 4.23 7.32 -20.06
C PRO A 53 3.80 7.74 -18.65
N LYS A 54 4.33 7.07 -17.63
CA LYS A 54 4.10 7.45 -16.23
C LYS A 54 4.62 8.86 -15.95
N THR A 55 3.83 9.64 -15.23
CA THR A 55 4.22 10.95 -14.69
C THR A 55 5.34 10.81 -13.66
N MET A 56 6.05 11.91 -13.36
CA MET A 56 7.10 11.91 -12.34
C MET A 56 6.58 11.48 -10.96
N LYS A 57 5.40 11.95 -10.55
CA LYS A 57 4.77 11.55 -9.29
C LYS A 57 4.45 10.06 -9.24
N GLU A 58 3.98 9.48 -10.34
CA GLU A 58 3.73 8.03 -10.39
C GLU A 58 5.04 7.23 -10.30
N LYS A 59 6.13 7.72 -10.91
CA LYS A 59 7.45 7.08 -10.79
C LYS A 59 7.94 7.10 -9.34
N GLU A 60 7.87 8.26 -8.68
CA GLU A 60 8.25 8.40 -7.27
C GLU A 60 7.42 7.49 -6.36
N ALA A 61 6.11 7.39 -6.58
CA ALA A 61 5.23 6.48 -5.82
C ALA A 61 5.61 5.01 -6.05
N ILE A 62 5.94 4.63 -7.29
CA ILE A 62 6.42 3.28 -7.61
C ILE A 62 7.76 3.00 -6.92
N GLU A 63 8.68 3.96 -6.91
CA GLU A 63 9.97 3.83 -6.22
C GLU A 63 9.81 3.71 -4.71
N PHE A 64 8.94 4.51 -4.11
CA PHE A 64 8.57 4.37 -2.69
C PHE A 64 8.05 2.97 -2.39
N LEU A 65 7.06 2.47 -3.15
CA LEU A 65 6.51 1.13 -2.95
C LEU A 65 7.54 0.03 -3.26
N ARG A 66 8.52 0.23 -4.15
CA ARG A 66 9.60 -0.75 -4.36
C ARG A 66 10.50 -0.84 -3.13
N ASN A 67 10.82 0.30 -2.51
CA ASN A 67 11.70 0.39 -1.36
C ASN A 67 11.05 -0.03 -0.04
N ASP A 68 9.72 0.09 0.09
CA ASP A 68 8.96 -0.38 1.25
C ASP A 68 8.07 -1.57 0.90
N ALA A 69 8.52 -2.77 1.26
CA ALA A 69 7.78 -4.00 0.97
C ALA A 69 6.47 -4.13 1.75
N GLN A 70 6.40 -3.60 2.98
CA GLN A 70 5.19 -3.68 3.80
C GLN A 70 4.11 -2.74 3.23
N ALA A 71 4.48 -1.51 2.90
CA ALA A 71 3.57 -0.56 2.25
C ALA A 71 3.10 -1.09 0.89
N ARG A 72 3.99 -1.72 0.11
CA ARG A 72 3.61 -2.33 -1.18
C ARG A 72 2.55 -3.41 -1.05
N VAL A 73 2.72 -4.33 -0.11
CA VAL A 73 1.74 -5.40 0.12
C VAL A 73 0.40 -4.80 0.54
N ALA A 74 0.40 -3.92 1.56
CA ALA A 74 -0.81 -3.29 2.04
C ALA A 74 -1.56 -2.50 0.94
N PHE A 75 -0.83 -1.76 0.11
CA PHE A 75 -1.39 -1.02 -1.01
C PHE A 75 -1.96 -1.94 -2.09
N ILE A 76 -1.19 -2.93 -2.54
CA ILE A 76 -1.59 -3.86 -3.61
C ILE A 76 -2.81 -4.68 -3.16
N ASP A 77 -2.81 -5.23 -1.95
CA ASP A 77 -3.93 -6.03 -1.44
C ASP A 77 -5.25 -5.26 -1.47
N LYS A 78 -5.19 -3.94 -1.23
CA LYS A 78 -6.35 -3.07 -1.25
C LYS A 78 -6.86 -2.77 -2.66
N ILE A 79 -5.96 -2.50 -3.61
CA ILE A 79 -6.38 -2.11 -4.98
C ILE A 79 -6.57 -3.28 -5.93
N ALA A 80 -5.94 -4.43 -5.67
CA ALA A 80 -5.78 -5.50 -6.65
C ALA A 80 -7.12 -6.01 -7.15
N ALA A 81 -8.03 -6.40 -6.25
CA ALA A 81 -9.34 -6.94 -6.63
C ALA A 81 -10.20 -5.94 -7.43
N PRO A 82 -10.51 -4.72 -6.94
CA PRO A 82 -11.38 -3.79 -7.67
C PRO A 82 -10.74 -3.33 -8.99
N VAL A 83 -9.44 -3.05 -9.02
CA VAL A 83 -8.75 -2.61 -10.23
C VAL A 83 -8.65 -3.75 -11.25
N ALA A 84 -8.30 -4.96 -10.82
CA ALA A 84 -8.23 -6.11 -11.73
C ALA A 84 -9.60 -6.45 -12.31
N ASN A 85 -10.67 -6.42 -11.50
CA ASN A 85 -12.03 -6.62 -12.00
C ASN A 85 -12.38 -5.61 -13.10
N LYS A 86 -12.12 -4.31 -12.86
CA LYS A 86 -12.34 -3.28 -13.88
C LYS A 86 -11.49 -3.51 -15.13
N MET A 87 -10.22 -3.90 -14.96
CA MET A 87 -9.32 -4.21 -16.07
C MET A 87 -9.80 -5.44 -16.86
N PHE A 88 -10.37 -6.44 -16.21
CA PHE A 88 -10.95 -7.63 -16.83
C PHE A 88 -12.20 -7.27 -17.65
N GLU A 89 -13.13 -6.50 -17.06
CA GLU A 89 -14.31 -5.98 -17.76
C GLU A 89 -13.94 -5.17 -19.02
N CYS A 90 -12.81 -4.44 -18.96
CA CYS A 90 -12.28 -3.66 -20.07
C CYS A 90 -11.37 -4.46 -21.03
N GLY A 91 -11.23 -5.77 -20.87
CA GLY A 91 -10.40 -6.64 -21.72
C GLY A 91 -8.89 -6.36 -21.65
N MET A 92 -8.41 -5.69 -20.59
CA MET A 92 -7.01 -5.32 -20.42
C MET A 92 -6.16 -6.45 -19.83
N ILE A 93 -6.80 -7.43 -19.19
CA ILE A 93 -6.23 -8.67 -18.65
C ILE A 93 -7.16 -9.84 -19.03
N PRO A 94 -6.61 -11.05 -19.28
CA PRO A 94 -7.39 -12.23 -19.66
C PRO A 94 -8.15 -12.85 -18.49
#